data_AF-A0A1F8PXX6-F1
#
_entry.id   AF-A0A1F8PXX6-F1
#
_cell.length_a   1.000
_cell.length_b   1.000
_cell.length_c   1.000
_cell.angle_alpha   90.00
_cell.angle_beta   90.00
_cell.angle_gamma   90.00
#
_symmetry.space_group_name_H-M   'P 1'
#
loop_
_entity.id
_entity.type
_entity.pdbx_description
1 polymer ?
#
loop_
_entity_poly.entity_id
_entity_poly.type
_entity_poly.pdbx_seq_one_letter_code
_entity_poly.pdbx_strand_id
1 'polypeptide(L)' 'MNEEYNQDLMASNWRHLCDLARKRWDRLTDDEIYNIAGRYERLVDRLQQRYNFTRPQAEQEIRSFLDWVEESMLEVR' A
#
# COMPACT_ATOMS: atom_id res chain seq x y z
N MET A 1 -13.90 3.80 2.76
CA MET A 1 -12.89 3.53 3.81
C MET A 1 -12.32 4.83 4.37
N ASN A 2 -11.98 4.91 5.66
CA ASN A 2 -11.26 6.03 6.28
C ASN A 2 -9.76 5.67 6.47
N GLU A 3 -8.93 6.66 6.81
CA GLU A 3 -7.48 6.47 6.94
C GLU A 3 -7.11 5.50 8.08
N GLU A 4 -7.83 5.55 9.20
CA GLU A 4 -7.61 4.68 10.35
C GLU A 4 -7.87 3.20 10.02
N TYR A 5 -8.92 2.90 9.26
CA TYR A 5 -9.19 1.54 8.77
C TYR A 5 -8.11 1.06 7.80
N ASN A 6 -7.66 1.93 6.88
CA ASN A 6 -6.59 1.59 5.95
C ASN A 6 -5.29 1.24 6.69
N GLN A 7 -4.98 1.99 7.75
CA GLN A 7 -3.81 1.73 8.59
C GLN A 7 -3.92 0.39 9.32
N ASP A 8 -5.08 0.06 9.88
CA ASP A 8 -5.32 -1.22 10.55
C ASP A 8 -5.19 -2.40 9.58
N LEU A 9 -5.79 -2.28 8.39
CA LEU A 9 -5.73 -3.30 7.35
C LEU A 9 -4.30 -3.49 6.83
N MET A 10 -3.56 -2.39 6.62
CA MET A 10 -2.15 -2.45 6.25
C MET A 10 -1.30 -3.13 7.32
N ALA A 11 -1.50 -2.80 8.60
CA ALA A 11 -0.73 -3.37 9.69
C ALA A 11 -0.98 -4.88 9.86
N SER A 12 -2.25 -5.29 9.78
CA SER A 12 -2.67 -6.68 9.98
C SER A 12 -2.32 -7.58 8.79
N ASN A 13 -2.51 -7.09 7.55
CA ASN A 13 -2.34 -7.89 6.34
C ASN A 13 -1.03 -7.62 5.58
N TRP A 14 -0.10 -6.83 6.14
CA TRP A 14 1.09 -6.37 5.41
C TRP A 14 1.85 -7.48 4.69
N ARG A 15 2.04 -8.64 5.33
CA ARG A 15 2.77 -9.77 4.72
C ARG A 15 2.17 -10.22 3.39
N HIS A 16 0.84 -10.26 3.30
CA HIS A 16 0.15 -10.63 2.07
C HIS A 16 0.16 -9.45 1.08
N LEU A 17 0.01 -8.23 1.61
CA LEU A 17 0.05 -7.00 0.82
C LEU A 17 1.42 -6.76 0.18
N CYS A 18 2.54 -7.20 0.77
CA CYS A 18 3.89 -6.99 0.23
C CYS A 18 4.06 -7.52 -1.20
N ASP A 19 3.55 -8.72 -1.51
CA ASP A 19 3.61 -9.28 -2.87
C ASP A 19 2.79 -8.46 -3.86
N LEU A 20 1.62 -8.01 -3.44
CA LEU A 20 0.70 -7.20 -4.23
C LEU A 20 1.24 -5.77 -4.41
N ALA A 21 1.84 -5.21 -3.38
CA ALA A 21 2.49 -3.90 -3.37
C ALA A 21 3.68 -3.87 -4.34
N ARG A 22 4.49 -4.96 -4.38
CA ARG A 22 5.57 -5.12 -5.36
C ARG A 22 5.05 -5.09 -6.80
N LYS A 23 3.91 -5.73 -7.06
CA LYS A 23 3.26 -5.70 -8.38
C LYS A 23 2.67 -4.33 -8.72
N ARG A 24 2.07 -3.66 -7.72
CA ARG A 24 1.44 -2.35 -7.90
C ARG A 24 2.46 -1.24 -8.12
N TRP A 25 3.57 -1.28 -7.39
CA TRP A 25 4.61 -0.26 -7.40
C TRP A 25 5.97 -0.82 -7.81
N ASP A 26 6.18 -1.00 -9.12
CA ASP A 26 7.41 -1.53 -9.73
C ASP A 26 8.71 -0.75 -9.34
N ARG A 27 8.59 0.51 -8.92
CA ARG A 27 9.74 1.32 -8.49
C ARG A 27 10.13 1.13 -7.03
N LEU A 28 9.29 0.48 -6.22
CA LEU A 28 9.61 0.16 -4.84
C LEU A 28 10.34 -1.18 -4.79
N THR A 29 11.50 -1.18 -4.14
CA THR A 29 12.28 -2.41 -3.95
C THR A 29 11.69 -3.29 -2.83
N ASP A 30 11.99 -4.59 -2.86
CA ASP A 30 11.60 -5.53 -1.80
C ASP A 30 12.00 -5.05 -0.40
N ASP A 31 13.22 -4.50 -0.27
CA ASP A 31 13.74 -3.98 0.98
C ASP A 31 12.92 -2.78 1.48
N GLU A 32 12.54 -1.86 0.59
CA GLU A 32 11.70 -0.72 0.96
C GLU A 32 10.32 -1.16 1.42
N ILE A 33 9.71 -2.11 0.71
CA ILE A 33 8.40 -2.67 1.07
C ILE A 33 8.48 -3.40 2.41
N TYR A 34 9.57 -4.12 2.66
CA TYR A 34 9.80 -4.75 3.96
C TYR A 34 9.94 -3.70 5.08
N ASN A 35 10.68 -2.61 4.84
CA ASN A 35 10.92 -1.53 5.80
C ASN A 35 9.68 -0.68 6.13
N ILE A 36 8.67 -0.66 5.26
CA ILE A 36 7.38 -0.02 5.53
C ILE A 36 6.70 -0.70 6.72
N ALA A 37 6.79 -2.03 6.80
CA ALA A 37 6.27 -2.85 7.91
C ALA A 37 4.80 -2.51 8.27
N GLY A 38 3.94 -2.39 7.26
CA GLY A 38 2.50 -2.13 7.44
C GLY A 38 2.16 -0.72 7.91
N ARG A 39 3.13 0.20 8.00
CA ARG A 39 2.87 1.59 8.40
C ARG A 39 2.45 2.45 7.22
N TYR A 40 1.20 2.91 7.26
CA TYR A 40 0.61 3.81 6.26
C TYR A 40 1.50 5.02 5.96
N GLU A 41 1.91 5.78 6.99
CA GLU A 41 2.74 6.98 6.79
C GLU A 41 4.09 6.69 6.12
N ARG A 42 4.70 5.53 6.39
CA ARG A 42 5.95 5.16 5.71
C ARG A 42 5.73 4.86 4.24
N LEU A 43 4.62 4.23 3.88
CA LEU A 43 4.28 4.00 2.48
C LEU A 43 4.01 5.33 1.78
N VAL A 44 3.29 6.26 2.41
CA VAL A 44 3.07 7.62 1.89
C VAL A 44 4.39 8.34 1.62
N ASP A 45 5.33 8.33 2.56
CA ASP A 45 6.66 8.94 2.39
C ASP A 45 7.46 8.30 1.23
N ARG A 46 7.43 6.97 1.13
CA ARG A 46 8.11 6.25 0.03
C ARG A 46 7.52 6.55 -1.33
N LEU A 47 6.19 6.62 -1.45
CA LEU A 47 5.52 6.96 -2.69
C LEU A 47 5.85 8.40 -3.13
N GLN A 48 5.91 9.34 -2.19
CA GLN A 48 6.36 10.70 -2.49
C GLN A 48 7.81 10.71 -3.01
N GLN A 49 8.73 9.98 -2.39
CA GLN A 49 10.14 9.94 -2.79
C GLN A 49 10.39 9.23 -4.13
N ARG A 50 9.68 8.13 -4.41
CA ARG A 50 9.95 7.25 -5.57
C ARG A 50 9.17 7.63 -6.82
N TYR A 51 7.99 8.21 -6.63
CA TYR A 51 7.09 8.59 -7.71
C TYR A 51 6.88 10.10 -7.82
N ASN A 52 7.51 10.90 -6.95
CA ASN A 52 7.31 12.35 -6.89
C ASN A 52 5.83 12.74 -6.67
N PHE A 53 5.07 11.86 -6.02
CA PHE A 53 3.68 12.14 -5.68
C PHE A 53 3.61 13.19 -4.58
N THR A 54 2.54 13.97 -4.60
CA THR A 54 2.12 14.74 -3.42
C THR A 54 1.49 13.81 -2.39
N ARG A 55 1.47 14.19 -1.11
CA ARG A 55 0.78 13.44 -0.05
C ARG A 55 -0.62 12.97 -0.47
N PRO A 56 -1.54 13.82 -0.97
CA PRO A 56 -2.88 13.36 -1.37
C PRO A 56 -2.86 12.37 -2.54
N GLN A 57 -1.92 12.47 -3.48
CA GLN A 57 -1.78 11.47 -4.54
C GLN A 57 -1.28 10.13 -3.99
N ALA A 58 -0.31 10.15 -3.08
CA ALA A 58 0.18 8.94 -2.44
C ALA A 58 -0.92 8.27 -1.60
N GLU A 59 -1.68 9.03 -0.82
CA GLU A 59 -2.81 8.54 -0.04
C GLU A 59 -3.91 7.94 -0.92
N GLN A 60 -4.19 8.58 -2.06
CA GLN A 60 -5.12 8.06 -3.06
C GLN A 60 -4.62 6.75 -3.67
N GLU A 61 -3.34 6.64 -3.99
CA GLU A 61 -2.74 5.40 -4.51
C GLU A 61 -2.81 4.25 -3.51
N ILE A 62 -2.60 4.52 -2.23
CA ILE A 62 -2.75 3.51 -1.17
C ILE A 62 -4.21 3.08 -1.06
N ARG A 63 -5.16 4.03 -1.08
CA ARG A 63 -6.59 3.72 -1.07
C ARG A 63 -6.98 2.83 -2.25
N SER A 64 -6.57 3.20 -3.45
CA SER A 64 -6.84 2.42 -4.66
C SER A 64 -6.17 1.05 -4.63
N PHE A 65 -4.99 0.94 -4.02
CA PHE A 65 -4.35 -0.36 -3.80
C PHE A 65 -5.17 -1.25 -2.87
N LEU A 66 -5.61 -0.74 -1.72
CA LEU A 66 -6.39 -1.52 -0.77
C LEU A 66 -7.74 -1.96 -1.33
N ASP A 67 -8.40 -1.07 -2.08
CA ASP A 67 -9.64 -1.38 -2.81
C ASP A 67 -9.42 -2.49 -3.83
N TRP A 68 -8.37 -2.40 -4.64
CA TRP A 68 -7.99 -3.44 -5.60
C TRP A 68 -7.66 -4.79 -4.93
N VAL A 69 -7.03 -4.77 -3.75
CA VAL A 69 -6.75 -6.00 -3.01
C VAL A 69 -8.04 -6.66 -2.52
N GLU A 70 -8.98 -5.88 -1.98
CA GLU A 70 -10.29 -6.39 -1.56
C GLU A 70 -11.04 -7.02 -2.74
N GLU A 71 -11.03 -6.38 -3.91
CA GLU A 71 -11.62 -6.93 -5.14
C GLU A 71 -10.91 -8.22 -5.60
N SER A 72 -9.57 -8.22 -5.60
CA SER A 72 -8.77 -9.39 -5.99
C SER A 72 -8.99 -10.59 -5.05
N MET A 73 -9.31 -10.33 -3.78
CA MET A 73 -9.66 -11.37 -2.81
C MET A 73 -11.08 -11.92 -3.01
N LEU A 74 -11.98 -11.14 -3.61
CA LEU A 74 -13.37 -11.54 -3.89
C LEU A 74 -13.50 -12.43 -5.14
N GLU A 75 -12.53 -12.39 -6.07
CA GLU A 75 -12.53 -13.22 -7.30
C GLU A 75 -12.33 -14.73 -7.06
N VAL A 76 -12.11 -15.17 -5.80
CA VAL A 76 -12.00 -16.60 -5.42
C VAL A 76 -13.34 -17.17 -4.90
N ARG A 77 -14.47 -16.72 -5.45
CA ARG A 77 -15.82 -17.23 -5.11
C ARG A 77 -16.63 -17.61 -6.32
#